data_AF-A0A4S8IVJ9-F1
#
_entry.id   AF-A0A4S8IVJ9-F1
#
_cell.length_a   1.000
_cell.length_b   1.000
_cell.length_c   1.000
_cell.angle_alpha   90.00
_cell.angle_beta   90.00
_cell.angle_gamma   90.00
#
_symmetry.space_group_name_H-M   'P 1'
#
loop_
_entity.id
_entity.type
_entity.pdbx_description
1 polymer ?
#
loop_
_entity_poly.entity_id
_entity_poly.type
_entity_poly.pdbx_seq_one_letter_code
_entity_poly.pdbx_strand_id
1 'polypeptide(L)'
;MTITKTVRVSDRKLVIKDRTVLSGVPDNVISSSAVSSGPVDGIFLGTQFSVPSCRHVVSLGTLRDVRFLASFRFKLWWMAQKMGDQGRDIPHETQFLLLESKDGSQLTAMDGSGSSSRSDEIAYTVFLPLVEGPFRACLQGNSRDELELCLESGDDDTKSASFSHVLFVGAASSDPFAAISGAIDAVKSRLKSFRHRSDKKLPGVVDYFGWCTWDAFYQDVTQEGVEAGLRSLTAGGAPPRFVIIDDGWQSVGSDQSAEEPEKPSPLLRLTGIKENGKFQSKEDPAAGIKTIVQTAKDKYGLKYVYVWHAITGYWGGVRPGVEGMEDYNSKMQYPKVSPGVVENEPGMKTDVLTMQGLGLVHPKSVYKFYNELHRYLAAAGIDGVKVDVQCILETLGAGHGGRVELTRQYHRALDASIAKNFPDNGCIACMSHNTDALYWSVLLPLDFR
;
A
#
# COMPACT_ATOMS: atom_id res chain seq x y z
N MET A 1 -35.87 -16.30 21.52
CA MET A 1 -34.47 -16.75 21.60
C MET A 1 -33.60 -15.61 21.12
N THR A 2 -32.78 -15.03 21.99
CA THR A 2 -31.82 -13.99 21.60
C THR A 2 -30.63 -14.72 20.98
N ILE A 3 -30.39 -14.54 19.68
CA ILE A 3 -29.20 -15.10 19.03
C ILE A 3 -27.99 -14.35 19.59
N THR A 4 -27.19 -15.01 20.43
CA THR A 4 -25.93 -14.46 20.93
C THR A 4 -24.98 -14.26 19.76
N LYS A 5 -24.47 -13.04 19.58
CA LYS A 5 -23.47 -12.76 18.53
C LYS A 5 -22.16 -13.46 18.85
N THR A 6 -21.54 -14.00 17.82
CA THR A 6 -20.24 -14.69 17.84
C THR A 6 -19.14 -13.74 18.26
N VAL A 7 -19.21 -12.47 17.81
CA VAL A 7 -18.22 -11.43 18.13
C VAL A 7 -18.93 -10.29 18.87
N ARG A 8 -18.47 -9.95 20.07
CA ARG A 8 -19.04 -8.85 20.87
C ARG A 8 -18.04 -8.23 21.84
N VAL A 9 -18.26 -6.96 22.16
CA VAL A 9 -17.64 -6.31 23.32
C VAL A 9 -18.65 -6.32 24.47
N SER A 10 -18.28 -6.87 25.62
CA SER A 10 -19.11 -6.96 26.83
C SER A 10 -18.22 -6.94 28.06
N ASP A 11 -18.61 -6.21 29.11
CA ASP A 11 -17.91 -6.22 30.40
C ASP A 11 -16.41 -5.95 30.28
N ARG A 12 -16.04 -4.98 29.43
CA ARG A 12 -14.65 -4.61 29.09
C ARG A 12 -13.84 -5.78 28.50
N LYS A 13 -14.49 -6.69 27.78
CA LYS A 13 -13.86 -7.83 27.10
C LYS A 13 -14.30 -7.90 25.65
N LEU A 14 -13.38 -8.25 24.76
CA LEU A 14 -13.72 -8.70 23.40
C LEU A 14 -13.89 -10.21 23.45
N VAL A 15 -15.10 -10.67 23.16
CA VAL A 15 -15.51 -12.06 23.27
C VAL A 15 -15.79 -12.64 21.88
N ILE A 16 -15.19 -13.79 21.57
CA ILE A 16 -15.36 -14.56 20.34
C ILE A 16 -15.87 -15.96 20.68
N LYS A 17 -17.07 -16.35 20.25
CA LYS A 17 -17.71 -17.63 20.61
C LYS A 17 -17.65 -17.93 22.12
N ASP A 18 -18.01 -16.95 22.94
CA ASP A 18 -17.94 -17.00 24.41
C ASP A 18 -16.52 -17.09 25.01
N ARG A 19 -15.47 -17.01 24.19
CA ARG A 19 -14.06 -16.95 24.62
C ARG A 19 -13.60 -15.51 24.73
N THR A 20 -12.99 -15.13 25.86
CA THR A 20 -12.35 -13.81 25.97
C THR A 20 -11.06 -13.82 25.17
N VAL A 21 -10.89 -12.86 24.25
CA VAL A 21 -9.66 -12.70 23.46
C VAL A 21 -8.89 -11.47 23.91
N LEU A 22 -9.60 -10.37 24.22
CA LEU A 22 -9.00 -9.18 24.85
C LEU A 22 -9.70 -8.90 26.17
N SER A 23 -8.93 -8.58 27.20
CA SER A 23 -9.44 -8.14 28.51
C SER A 23 -9.08 -6.69 28.80
N GLY A 24 -9.95 -5.96 29.50
CA GLY A 24 -9.69 -4.57 29.87
C GLY A 24 -9.94 -3.57 28.74
N VAL A 25 -10.78 -3.92 27.75
CA VAL A 25 -11.24 -3.03 26.67
C VAL A 25 -11.75 -1.71 27.28
N PRO A 26 -11.18 -0.55 26.94
CA PRO A 26 -11.61 0.74 27.48
C PRO A 26 -13.03 1.14 27.06
N ASP A 27 -13.70 1.94 27.89
CA ASP A 27 -15.09 2.35 27.65
C ASP A 27 -15.24 3.30 26.45
N ASN A 28 -14.14 3.93 26.03
CA ASN A 28 -14.10 4.81 24.86
C ASN A 28 -13.89 4.05 23.53
N VAL A 29 -13.75 2.72 23.58
CA VAL A 29 -13.83 1.85 22.41
C VAL A 29 -15.30 1.46 22.20
N ILE A 30 -15.86 1.91 21.08
CA ILE A 30 -17.26 1.65 20.74
C ILE A 30 -17.36 0.54 19.70
N SER A 31 -18.46 -0.21 19.70
CA SER A 31 -18.71 -1.24 18.70
C SER A 31 -20.04 -1.03 17.99
N SER A 32 -20.06 -1.33 16.70
CA SER A 32 -21.28 -1.41 15.90
C SER A 32 -21.30 -2.74 15.15
N SER A 33 -22.49 -3.31 14.96
CA SER A 33 -22.61 -4.63 14.32
C SER A 33 -22.44 -4.53 12.82
N ALA A 34 -21.72 -5.47 12.22
CA ALA A 34 -21.80 -5.67 10.78
C ALA A 34 -23.16 -6.30 10.44
N VAL A 35 -23.72 -5.95 9.28
CA VAL A 35 -24.96 -6.59 8.79
C VAL A 35 -24.61 -8.03 8.44
N SER A 36 -25.18 -9.00 9.16
CA SER A 36 -24.96 -10.43 8.95
C SER A 36 -25.57 -10.87 7.61
N SER A 37 -24.78 -10.82 6.55
CA SER A 37 -25.18 -11.34 5.23
C SER A 37 -24.10 -12.20 4.57
N GLY A 38 -23.12 -12.68 5.36
CA GLY A 38 -22.01 -13.51 4.88
C GLY A 38 -21.53 -14.56 5.89
N PRO A 39 -20.46 -15.32 5.57
CA PRO A 39 -19.95 -16.46 6.36
C PRO A 39 -19.23 -16.05 7.66
N VAL A 40 -19.00 -14.75 7.87
CA VAL A 40 -18.30 -14.20 9.03
C VAL A 40 -19.28 -13.36 9.85
N ASP A 41 -19.35 -13.64 11.14
CA ASP A 41 -19.97 -12.74 12.12
C ASP A 41 -18.88 -11.80 12.67
N GLY A 42 -19.21 -10.51 12.78
CA GLY A 42 -18.21 -9.50 13.07
C GLY A 42 -18.79 -8.15 13.47
N ILE A 43 -17.92 -7.32 14.01
CA ILE A 43 -18.21 -5.97 14.48
C ILE A 43 -17.21 -4.98 13.91
N PHE A 44 -17.66 -3.74 13.75
CA PHE A 44 -16.78 -2.60 13.54
C PHE A 44 -16.50 -1.96 14.89
N LEU A 45 -15.22 -1.71 15.16
CA LEU A 45 -14.76 -0.96 16.31
C LEU A 45 -14.44 0.48 15.90
N GLY A 46 -14.89 1.40 16.73
CA GLY A 46 -14.61 2.82 16.68
C GLY A 46 -14.06 3.31 18.02
N THR A 47 -13.72 4.58 18.10
CA THR A 47 -13.11 5.17 19.30
C THR A 47 -13.58 6.62 19.48
N GLN A 48 -13.76 7.04 20.73
CA GLN A 48 -14.04 8.43 21.08
C GLN A 48 -12.94 9.00 21.97
N PHE A 49 -12.52 10.22 21.69
CA PHE A 49 -11.49 10.96 22.43
C PHE A 49 -12.06 12.30 22.89
N SER A 50 -11.54 12.83 24.00
CA SER A 50 -11.96 14.12 24.54
C SER A 50 -11.43 15.31 23.73
N VAL A 51 -10.29 15.14 23.06
CA VAL A 51 -9.60 16.20 22.33
C VAL A 51 -9.30 15.75 20.89
N PRO A 52 -9.58 16.57 19.87
CA PRO A 52 -9.17 16.28 18.51
C PRO A 52 -7.65 16.28 18.34
N SER A 53 -7.12 15.30 17.59
CA SER A 53 -5.71 15.17 17.27
C SER A 53 -5.53 14.63 15.85
N CYS A 54 -4.37 14.88 15.24
CA CYS A 54 -3.93 14.25 14.00
C CYS A 54 -3.41 12.81 14.23
N ARG A 55 -3.18 12.44 15.49
CA ARG A 55 -2.75 11.12 15.93
C ARG A 55 -3.37 10.71 17.25
N HIS A 56 -3.90 9.49 17.31
CA HIS A 56 -4.37 8.84 18.53
C HIS A 56 -3.76 7.45 18.67
N VAL A 57 -3.50 7.04 19.90
CA VAL A 57 -3.16 5.65 20.24
C VAL A 57 -4.03 5.26 21.43
N VAL A 58 -4.72 4.12 21.32
CA VAL A 58 -5.60 3.62 22.37
C VAL A 58 -5.45 2.12 22.51
N SER A 59 -5.44 1.63 23.76
CA SER A 59 -5.48 0.20 24.05
C SER A 59 -6.83 -0.40 23.64
N LEU A 60 -6.81 -1.55 22.98
CA LEU A 60 -7.97 -2.41 22.75
C LEU A 60 -8.11 -3.47 23.85
N GLY A 61 -7.20 -3.48 24.83
CA GLY A 61 -7.13 -4.47 25.90
C GLY A 61 -5.90 -5.38 25.80
N THR A 62 -5.72 -6.18 26.84
CA THR A 62 -4.62 -7.13 26.98
C THR A 62 -4.87 -8.39 26.15
N LEU A 63 -3.87 -8.81 25.38
CA LEU A 63 -3.84 -10.06 24.60
C LEU A 63 -2.74 -10.98 25.18
N ARG A 64 -3.10 -12.15 25.70
CA ARG A 64 -2.16 -13.15 26.22
C ARG A 64 -2.62 -14.55 25.83
N ASP A 65 -1.69 -15.48 25.65
CA ASP A 65 -2.01 -16.90 25.41
C ASP A 65 -2.95 -17.12 24.21
N VAL A 66 -2.86 -16.27 23.18
CA VAL A 66 -3.59 -16.42 21.90
C VAL A 66 -2.60 -16.35 20.76
N ARG A 67 -2.44 -17.46 20.05
CA ARG A 67 -1.56 -17.53 18.88
C ARG A 67 -2.01 -16.52 17.83
N PHE A 68 -1.08 -15.79 17.27
CA PHE A 68 -1.35 -14.82 16.21
C PHE A 68 -0.40 -14.96 15.02
N LEU A 69 -0.87 -14.48 13.88
CA LEU A 69 -0.11 -14.09 12.71
C LEU A 69 -0.36 -12.61 12.45
N ALA A 70 0.66 -11.78 12.56
CA ALA A 70 0.64 -10.36 12.25
C ALA A 70 1.33 -10.13 10.90
N SER A 71 0.67 -9.42 9.99
CA SER A 71 1.30 -8.87 8.79
C SER A 71 1.55 -7.39 9.01
N PHE A 72 2.81 -7.00 9.06
CA PHE A 72 3.24 -5.66 9.50
C PHE A 72 4.26 -5.07 8.53
N ARG A 73 4.39 -3.74 8.54
CA ARG A 73 5.41 -3.06 7.73
C ARG A 73 6.73 -3.01 8.46
N PHE A 74 7.72 -3.79 8.01
CA PHE A 74 9.08 -3.72 8.53
C PHE A 74 9.93 -2.62 7.87
N LYS A 75 9.42 -2.04 6.76
CA LYS A 75 9.94 -0.85 6.08
C LYS A 75 8.77 -0.01 5.57
N LEU A 76 9.01 1.24 5.20
CA LEU A 76 8.01 2.13 4.60
C LEU A 76 7.26 1.45 3.43
N TRP A 77 8.01 0.69 2.63
CA TRP A 77 7.57 0.09 1.36
C TRP A 77 7.00 -1.33 1.48
N TRP A 78 7.46 -2.09 2.47
CA TRP A 78 7.38 -3.56 2.47
C TRP A 78 6.78 -4.12 3.76
N MET A 79 6.11 -5.26 3.59
CA MET A 79 5.53 -6.02 4.69
C MET A 79 6.26 -7.33 4.91
N ALA A 80 6.25 -7.78 6.16
CA ALA A 80 6.67 -9.10 6.60
C ALA A 80 5.60 -9.67 7.54
N GLN A 81 5.79 -10.92 7.95
CA GLN A 81 4.95 -11.62 8.91
C GLN A 81 5.69 -11.87 10.22
N LYS A 82 4.95 -11.83 11.33
CA LYS A 82 5.41 -12.30 12.65
C LYS A 82 4.33 -13.17 13.28
N MET A 83 4.76 -14.23 13.96
CA MET A 83 3.90 -15.06 14.78
C MET A 83 4.31 -14.93 16.25
N GLY A 84 3.35 -15.11 17.15
CA GLY A 84 3.56 -15.06 18.59
C GLY A 84 2.27 -15.40 19.33
N ASP A 85 2.24 -15.16 20.63
CA ASP A 85 1.06 -15.42 21.47
C ASP A 85 0.78 -14.34 22.54
N GLN A 86 1.59 -13.28 22.59
CA GLN A 86 1.47 -12.16 23.52
C GLN A 86 1.30 -10.83 22.80
N GLY A 87 0.48 -9.92 23.36
CA GLY A 87 0.24 -8.60 22.80
C GLY A 87 1.52 -7.79 22.59
N ARG A 88 2.52 -7.93 23.48
CA ARG A 88 3.81 -7.22 23.38
C ARG A 88 4.61 -7.57 22.13
N ASP A 89 4.37 -8.76 21.56
CA ASP A 89 5.12 -9.26 20.41
C ASP A 89 4.57 -8.73 19.09
N ILE A 90 3.39 -8.11 19.08
CA ILE A 90 2.77 -7.54 17.89
C ILE A 90 3.59 -6.32 17.44
N PRO A 91 4.18 -6.34 16.23
CA PRO A 91 5.00 -5.24 15.76
C PRO A 91 4.20 -3.96 15.53
N HIS A 92 4.88 -2.81 15.60
CA HIS A 92 4.37 -1.55 15.08
C HIS A 92 3.99 -1.71 13.61
N GLU A 93 3.03 -0.90 13.15
CA GLU A 93 2.56 -0.93 11.76
C GLU A 93 1.97 -2.28 11.33
N THR A 94 1.33 -3.02 12.24
CA THR A 94 0.56 -4.22 11.90
C THR A 94 -0.73 -3.82 11.16
N GLN A 95 -0.88 -4.28 9.92
CA GLN A 95 -1.98 -3.90 9.02
C GLN A 95 -3.01 -5.02 8.84
N PHE A 96 -2.70 -6.21 9.34
CA PHE A 96 -3.60 -7.35 9.39
C PHE A 96 -3.13 -8.26 10.52
N LEU A 97 -4.06 -8.71 11.34
CA LEU A 97 -3.79 -9.63 12.44
C LEU A 97 -4.82 -10.76 12.41
N LEU A 98 -4.33 -11.99 12.40
CA LEU A 98 -5.13 -13.21 12.47
C LEU A 98 -4.82 -13.92 13.77
N LEU A 99 -5.84 -14.19 14.58
CA LEU A 99 -5.73 -14.95 15.81
C LEU A 99 -6.24 -16.37 15.61
N GLU A 100 -5.57 -17.33 16.23
CA GLU A 100 -6.02 -18.70 16.38
C GLU A 100 -6.35 -18.95 17.85
N SER A 101 -7.62 -19.20 18.16
CA SER A 101 -8.08 -19.52 19.53
C SER A 101 -8.65 -20.94 19.58
N LYS A 102 -8.28 -21.70 20.62
CA LYS A 102 -8.74 -23.07 20.88
C LYS A 102 -9.53 -23.13 22.19
N ASP A 103 -10.46 -24.07 22.31
CA ASP A 103 -11.05 -24.35 23.63
C ASP A 103 -9.96 -24.82 24.59
N GLY A 104 -9.90 -24.20 25.78
CA GLY A 104 -8.90 -24.49 26.81
C GLY A 104 -7.64 -23.61 26.84
N SER A 105 -7.44 -22.70 25.87
CA SER A 105 -6.26 -21.81 25.89
C SER A 105 -6.42 -20.55 26.76
N GLN A 106 -7.58 -20.30 27.40
CA GLN A 106 -7.75 -19.22 28.39
C GLN A 106 -8.82 -19.48 29.46
N LEU A 107 -8.42 -19.31 30.73
CA LEU A 107 -9.19 -18.84 31.91
C LEU A 107 -10.69 -19.21 31.98
N THR A 108 -11.03 -20.50 32.06
CA THR A 108 -12.23 -20.91 32.81
C THR A 108 -11.79 -21.26 34.23
N ALA A 109 -12.00 -20.33 35.16
CA ALA A 109 -11.93 -20.63 36.58
C ALA A 109 -13.00 -21.70 36.90
N MET A 110 -12.52 -22.84 37.40
CA MET A 110 -13.22 -23.86 38.18
C MET A 110 -14.68 -23.54 38.57
N ASP A 111 -15.64 -23.92 37.72
CA ASP A 111 -17.00 -24.24 38.14
C ASP A 111 -17.35 -25.67 37.68
N GLY A 112 -17.08 -26.61 38.59
CA GLY A 112 -17.26 -28.05 38.39
C GLY A 112 -18.72 -28.48 38.29
N SER A 113 -19.37 -28.22 37.16
CA SER A 113 -20.58 -28.94 36.76
C SER A 113 -20.50 -29.33 35.29
N GLY A 114 -20.44 -30.64 35.06
CA GLY A 114 -20.09 -31.25 33.78
C GLY A 114 -21.17 -31.12 32.70
N SER A 115 -20.70 -31.07 31.46
CA SER A 115 -21.33 -31.69 30.28
C SER A 115 -20.30 -31.77 29.17
N SER A 116 -19.78 -32.98 28.95
CA SER A 116 -18.86 -33.36 27.89
C SER A 116 -19.54 -33.30 26.51
N SER A 117 -19.29 -32.22 25.75
CA SER A 117 -19.26 -32.22 24.27
C SER A 117 -18.76 -30.88 23.67
N ARG A 118 -17.85 -30.15 24.32
CA ARG A 118 -17.29 -28.93 23.73
C ARG A 118 -16.16 -29.33 22.79
N SER A 119 -16.44 -29.26 21.49
CA SER A 119 -15.50 -29.55 20.41
C SER A 119 -14.24 -28.70 20.55
N ASP A 120 -13.06 -29.28 20.29
CA ASP A 120 -11.77 -28.61 20.05
C ASP A 120 -11.82 -27.70 18.79
N GLU A 121 -12.88 -26.93 18.62
CA GLU A 121 -13.14 -26.15 17.43
C GLU A 121 -12.30 -24.88 17.50
N ILE A 122 -11.31 -24.84 16.62
CA ILE A 122 -10.46 -23.68 16.41
C ILE A 122 -11.34 -22.55 15.87
N ALA A 123 -11.20 -21.35 16.44
CA ALA A 123 -11.81 -20.15 15.89
C ALA A 123 -10.70 -19.22 15.40
N TYR A 124 -10.84 -18.79 14.15
CA TYR A 124 -9.95 -17.82 13.52
C TYR A 124 -10.59 -16.44 13.56
N THR A 125 -9.89 -15.46 14.13
CA THR A 125 -10.39 -14.09 14.28
C THR A 125 -9.49 -13.14 13.51
N VAL A 126 -10.06 -12.41 12.56
CA VAL A 126 -9.39 -11.35 11.80
C VAL A 126 -9.60 -10.02 12.50
N PHE A 127 -8.52 -9.29 12.66
CA PHE A 127 -8.48 -7.87 12.99
C PHE A 127 -7.93 -7.14 11.77
N LEU A 128 -8.79 -6.35 11.14
CA LEU A 128 -8.49 -5.65 9.90
C LEU A 128 -8.63 -4.13 10.10
N PRO A 129 -7.51 -3.43 10.34
CA PRO A 129 -7.47 -1.97 10.38
C PRO A 129 -7.97 -1.34 9.07
N LEU A 130 -8.75 -0.27 9.22
CA LEU A 130 -9.46 0.40 8.13
C LEU A 130 -9.01 1.85 7.98
N VAL A 131 -9.53 2.48 6.92
CA VAL A 131 -9.44 3.92 6.69
C VAL A 131 -10.82 4.54 6.94
N GLU A 132 -10.89 5.58 7.77
CA GLU A 132 -12.12 6.34 8.03
C GLU A 132 -11.84 7.84 7.84
N GLY A 133 -12.49 8.45 6.84
CA GLY A 133 -12.21 9.82 6.46
C GLY A 133 -10.72 9.99 6.08
N PRO A 134 -10.02 11.01 6.61
CA PRO A 134 -8.61 11.22 6.32
C PRO A 134 -7.65 10.42 7.22
N PHE A 135 -8.16 9.51 8.07
CA PHE A 135 -7.35 8.74 9.02
C PHE A 135 -7.19 7.30 8.58
N ARG A 136 -5.97 6.78 8.76
CA ARG A 136 -5.64 5.37 8.61
C ARG A 136 -5.40 4.74 9.97
N ALA A 137 -5.85 3.50 10.14
CA ALA A 137 -5.59 2.69 11.32
C ALA A 137 -4.48 1.65 11.11
N CYS A 138 -3.71 1.38 12.16
CA CYS A 138 -2.89 0.16 12.33
C CYS A 138 -2.93 -0.35 13.76
N LEU A 139 -2.35 -1.53 13.95
CA LEU A 139 -2.17 -2.17 15.24
C LEU A 139 -0.70 -2.16 15.64
N GLN A 140 -0.47 -2.19 16.95
CA GLN A 140 0.84 -2.40 17.55
C GLN A 140 0.70 -3.03 18.95
N GLY A 141 1.76 -3.67 19.44
CA GLY A 141 1.87 -4.12 20.82
C GLY A 141 2.52 -3.08 21.72
N ASN A 142 2.41 -3.27 23.04
CA ASN A 142 3.18 -2.51 24.02
C ASN A 142 3.75 -3.40 25.15
N SER A 143 4.56 -2.83 26.03
CA SER A 143 5.23 -3.55 27.12
C SER A 143 4.29 -4.18 28.18
N ARG A 144 2.99 -3.86 28.14
CA ARG A 144 1.95 -4.36 29.06
C ARG A 144 1.09 -5.48 28.45
N ASP A 145 1.50 -6.04 27.31
CA ASP A 145 0.71 -7.01 26.51
C ASP A 145 -0.59 -6.44 25.96
N GLU A 146 -0.70 -5.13 25.84
CA GLU A 146 -1.89 -4.53 25.24
C GLU A 146 -1.75 -4.49 23.73
N LEU A 147 -2.84 -4.85 23.05
CA LEU A 147 -3.02 -4.55 21.64
C LEU A 147 -3.47 -3.09 21.54
N GLU A 148 -2.71 -2.24 20.87
CA GLU A 148 -3.04 -0.84 20.65
C GLU A 148 -3.51 -0.60 19.21
N LEU A 149 -4.51 0.28 19.09
CA LEU A 149 -4.96 0.84 17.82
C LEU A 149 -4.33 2.24 17.66
N CYS A 150 -3.58 2.44 16.58
CA CYS A 150 -3.00 3.72 16.20
C CYS A 150 -3.77 4.30 15.02
N LEU A 151 -4.19 5.56 15.14
CA LEU A 151 -4.97 6.31 14.14
C LEU A 151 -4.22 7.57 13.75
N GLU A 152 -3.95 7.76 12.47
CA GLU A 152 -3.12 8.87 11.99
C GLU A 152 -3.66 9.47 10.68
N SER A 153 -3.71 10.81 10.63
CA SER A 153 -3.99 11.55 9.39
C SER A 153 -2.74 11.92 8.61
N GLY A 154 -1.56 11.93 9.24
CA GLY A 154 -0.30 12.37 8.61
C GLY A 154 -0.24 13.87 8.30
N ASP A 155 -1.12 14.68 8.88
CA ASP A 155 -1.19 16.13 8.70
C ASP A 155 -1.65 16.81 9.99
N ASP A 156 -0.88 17.78 10.49
CA ASP A 156 -1.10 18.39 11.81
C ASP A 156 -2.40 19.19 11.87
N ASP A 157 -2.88 19.69 10.74
CA ASP A 157 -4.13 20.45 10.66
C ASP A 157 -5.35 19.55 10.46
N THR A 158 -5.14 18.29 10.07
CA THR A 158 -6.21 17.32 9.86
C THR A 158 -6.46 16.52 11.14
N LYS A 159 -7.39 17.00 11.98
CA LYS A 159 -7.68 16.45 13.32
C LYS A 159 -9.08 15.86 13.42
N SER A 160 -9.23 14.78 14.19
CA SER A 160 -10.53 14.23 14.60
C SER A 160 -10.44 13.71 16.03
N ALA A 161 -11.59 13.55 16.68
CA ALA A 161 -11.72 12.96 18.03
C ALA A 161 -12.68 11.76 18.04
N SER A 162 -13.35 11.46 16.93
CA SER A 162 -14.40 10.45 16.88
C SER A 162 -14.29 9.62 15.61
N PHE A 163 -14.35 8.30 15.81
CA PHE A 163 -14.24 7.29 14.78
C PHE A 163 -15.27 6.21 15.06
N SER A 164 -15.91 5.67 14.04
CA SER A 164 -17.03 4.74 14.18
C SER A 164 -16.73 3.35 13.64
N HIS A 165 -15.73 3.19 12.77
CA HIS A 165 -15.42 1.94 12.08
C HIS A 165 -13.98 1.87 11.56
N VAL A 166 -13.00 2.17 12.42
CA VAL A 166 -11.56 2.17 12.09
C VAL A 166 -10.92 0.77 12.15
N LEU A 167 -11.61 -0.22 12.70
CA LEU A 167 -11.14 -1.60 12.77
C LEU A 167 -12.32 -2.55 12.59
N PHE A 168 -12.19 -3.53 11.70
CA PHE A 168 -13.12 -4.65 11.61
C PHE A 168 -12.58 -5.85 12.39
N VAL A 169 -13.44 -6.47 13.21
CA VAL A 169 -13.15 -7.73 13.90
C VAL A 169 -14.17 -8.77 13.47
N GLY A 170 -13.73 -9.85 12.84
CA GLY A 170 -14.61 -10.91 12.36
C GLY A 170 -14.05 -12.29 12.67
N ALA A 171 -14.93 -13.25 12.95
CA ALA A 171 -14.54 -14.62 13.27
C ALA A 171 -15.21 -15.65 12.36
N ALA A 172 -14.47 -16.71 12.04
CA ALA A 172 -14.99 -17.92 11.41
C ALA A 172 -14.54 -19.19 12.16
N SER A 173 -15.35 -20.24 12.08
CA SER A 173 -15.01 -21.57 12.58
C SER A 173 -14.01 -22.26 11.67
N SER A 174 -12.93 -22.82 12.23
CA SER A 174 -12.09 -23.88 11.64
C SER A 174 -11.37 -23.58 10.32
N ASP A 175 -11.65 -22.47 9.64
CA ASP A 175 -11.05 -22.09 8.37
C ASP A 175 -10.53 -20.63 8.40
N PRO A 176 -9.19 -20.43 8.38
CA PRO A 176 -8.60 -19.10 8.37
C PRO A 176 -8.83 -18.36 7.03
N PHE A 177 -8.97 -19.06 5.91
CA PHE A 177 -9.23 -18.44 4.62
C PHE A 177 -10.65 -17.91 4.53
N ALA A 178 -11.64 -18.66 5.03
CA ALA A 178 -13.01 -18.18 5.15
C ALA A 178 -13.11 -16.95 6.07
N ALA A 179 -12.35 -16.92 7.18
CA ALA A 179 -12.28 -15.75 8.06
C ALA A 179 -11.75 -14.51 7.31
N ILE A 180 -10.66 -14.66 6.55
CA ILE A 180 -10.05 -13.58 5.76
C ILE A 180 -11.00 -13.09 4.66
N SER A 181 -11.50 -14.00 3.82
CA SER A 181 -12.39 -13.64 2.72
C SER A 181 -13.68 -12.98 3.21
N GLY A 182 -14.32 -13.55 4.23
CA GLY A 182 -15.54 -12.98 4.78
C GLY A 182 -15.32 -11.64 5.50
N ALA A 183 -14.14 -11.41 6.10
CA ALA A 183 -13.79 -10.10 6.63
C ALA A 183 -13.71 -9.04 5.53
N ILE A 184 -13.07 -9.35 4.40
CA ILE A 184 -13.01 -8.44 3.26
C ILE A 184 -14.42 -8.20 2.67
N ASP A 185 -15.27 -9.23 2.57
CA ASP A 185 -16.65 -9.09 2.09
C ASP A 185 -17.49 -8.18 3.00
N ALA A 186 -17.37 -8.33 4.31
CA ALA A 186 -18.06 -7.50 5.29
C ALA A 186 -17.62 -6.03 5.20
N VAL A 187 -16.31 -5.79 5.09
CA VAL A 187 -15.74 -4.45 4.90
C VAL A 187 -16.15 -3.86 3.56
N LYS A 188 -16.13 -4.63 2.45
CA LYS A 188 -16.63 -4.20 1.14
C LYS A 188 -18.07 -3.74 1.22
N SER A 189 -18.93 -4.53 1.89
CA SER A 189 -20.35 -4.24 2.03
C SER A 189 -20.63 -2.98 2.84
N ARG A 190 -19.80 -2.72 3.86
CA ARG A 190 -19.90 -1.52 4.72
C ARG A 190 -19.36 -0.27 4.04
N LEU A 191 -18.12 -0.32 3.55
CA LEU A 191 -17.41 0.85 3.04
C LEU A 191 -17.87 1.21 1.62
N LYS A 192 -18.21 0.19 0.80
CA LYS A 192 -18.56 0.33 -0.62
C LYS A 192 -17.55 1.19 -1.38
N SER A 193 -16.29 1.18 -0.95
CA SER A 193 -15.22 1.97 -1.54
C SER A 193 -14.37 1.15 -2.51
N PHE A 194 -14.57 -0.16 -2.59
CA PHE A 194 -13.71 -1.03 -3.38
C PHE A 194 -14.36 -2.29 -3.98
N ARG A 195 -13.62 -2.93 -4.91
CA ARG A 195 -13.92 -4.23 -5.53
C ARG A 195 -12.89 -5.31 -5.17
N HIS A 196 -13.29 -6.59 -5.15
CA HIS A 196 -12.34 -7.69 -4.98
C HIS A 196 -11.44 -7.81 -6.20
N ARG A 197 -10.27 -8.44 -6.02
CA ARG A 197 -9.39 -8.82 -7.13
C ARG A 197 -10.11 -9.66 -8.19
N SER A 198 -10.99 -10.57 -7.79
CA SER A 198 -11.79 -11.41 -8.69
C SER A 198 -12.77 -10.63 -9.57
N ASP A 199 -13.16 -9.43 -9.14
CA ASP A 199 -14.10 -8.57 -9.87
C ASP A 199 -13.38 -7.65 -10.88
N LYS A 200 -12.05 -7.78 -11.01
CA LYS A 200 -11.20 -6.90 -11.82
C LYS A 200 -10.67 -7.62 -13.05
N LYS A 201 -10.47 -6.86 -14.13
CA LYS A 201 -9.77 -7.34 -15.33
C LYS A 201 -8.30 -7.60 -14.98
N LEU A 202 -7.87 -8.85 -15.10
CA LEU A 202 -6.45 -9.20 -15.05
C LEU A 202 -5.77 -8.69 -16.33
N PRO A 203 -4.63 -7.98 -16.24
CA PRO A 203 -3.90 -7.54 -17.41
C PRO A 203 -3.22 -8.75 -18.07
N GLY A 204 -3.21 -8.81 -19.41
CA GLY A 204 -2.71 -9.98 -20.13
C GLY A 204 -1.24 -10.32 -19.86
N VAL A 205 -0.46 -9.38 -19.34
CA VAL A 205 0.95 -9.58 -18.95
C VAL A 205 1.14 -10.70 -17.91
N VAL A 206 0.12 -11.01 -17.08
CA VAL A 206 0.23 -12.00 -16.00
C VAL A 206 0.39 -13.44 -16.47
N ASP A 207 0.01 -13.73 -17.72
CA ASP A 207 0.08 -15.08 -18.31
C ASP A 207 1.45 -15.40 -18.93
N TYR A 208 2.41 -14.48 -18.82
CA TYR A 208 3.66 -14.54 -19.54
C TYR A 208 4.87 -14.56 -18.62
N PHE A 209 5.92 -15.23 -19.06
CA PHE A 209 7.26 -15.00 -18.54
C PHE A 209 7.79 -13.67 -19.11
N GLY A 210 8.36 -12.83 -18.26
CA GLY A 210 8.97 -11.56 -18.66
C GLY A 210 10.23 -11.24 -17.89
N TRP A 211 10.90 -10.19 -18.34
CA TRP A 211 12.19 -9.76 -17.82
C TRP A 211 12.13 -8.31 -17.37
N CYS A 212 12.71 -8.01 -16.21
CA CYS A 212 12.86 -6.67 -15.68
C CYS A 212 14.34 -6.28 -15.73
N THR A 213 14.66 -5.11 -16.27
CA THR A 213 16.04 -4.73 -16.56
C THR A 213 16.86 -4.32 -15.32
N TRP A 214 16.21 -4.16 -14.16
CA TRP A 214 16.80 -3.63 -12.93
C TRP A 214 18.09 -4.33 -12.49
N ASP A 215 18.07 -5.64 -12.23
CA ASP A 215 19.27 -6.34 -11.73
C ASP A 215 20.40 -6.46 -12.78
N ALA A 216 20.07 -6.23 -14.06
CA ALA A 216 21.06 -6.27 -15.14
C ALA A 216 21.82 -4.96 -15.30
N PHE A 217 21.18 -3.81 -15.03
CA PHE A 217 21.76 -2.51 -15.36
C PHE A 217 21.61 -1.44 -14.28
N TYR A 218 20.75 -1.65 -13.28
CA TYR A 218 20.27 -0.58 -12.41
C TYR A 218 19.89 0.65 -13.25
N GLN A 219 20.46 1.81 -12.94
CA GLN A 219 20.22 3.06 -13.63
C GLN A 219 20.95 3.20 -14.98
N ASP A 220 21.81 2.24 -15.35
CA ASP A 220 22.64 2.30 -16.57
C ASP A 220 21.97 1.65 -17.80
N VAL A 221 20.67 1.34 -17.73
CA VAL A 221 19.93 0.72 -18.84
C VAL A 221 19.98 1.58 -20.11
N THR A 222 20.21 0.96 -21.28
CA THR A 222 20.22 1.57 -22.62
C THR A 222 19.40 0.75 -23.62
N GLN A 223 19.10 1.29 -24.80
CA GLN A 223 18.44 0.53 -25.87
C GLN A 223 19.21 -0.72 -26.28
N GLU A 224 20.53 -0.58 -26.44
CA GLU A 224 21.43 -1.68 -26.83
C GLU A 224 21.52 -2.74 -25.73
N GLY A 225 21.54 -2.31 -24.46
CA GLY A 225 21.52 -3.20 -23.30
C GLY A 225 20.24 -4.04 -23.24
N VAL A 226 19.08 -3.41 -23.43
CA VAL A 226 17.79 -4.10 -23.50
C VAL A 226 17.79 -5.11 -24.65
N GLU A 227 18.20 -4.71 -25.87
CA GLU A 227 18.25 -5.62 -27.01
C GLU A 227 19.21 -6.80 -26.75
N ALA A 228 20.38 -6.54 -26.18
CA ALA A 228 21.36 -7.58 -25.86
C ALA A 228 20.81 -8.60 -24.86
N GLY A 229 20.06 -8.15 -23.84
CA GLY A 229 19.40 -9.03 -22.89
C GLY A 229 18.31 -9.89 -23.52
N LEU A 230 17.47 -9.30 -24.38
CA LEU A 230 16.44 -10.04 -25.14
C LEU A 230 17.07 -11.11 -26.03
N ARG A 231 18.17 -10.76 -26.72
CA ARG A 231 18.95 -11.70 -27.54
C ARG A 231 19.54 -12.83 -26.71
N SER A 232 20.12 -12.52 -25.55
CA SER A 232 20.71 -13.50 -24.65
C SER A 232 19.68 -14.51 -24.13
N LEU A 233 18.54 -14.02 -23.62
CA LEU A 233 17.44 -14.86 -23.13
C LEU A 233 16.86 -15.76 -24.23
N THR A 234 16.70 -15.21 -25.44
CA THR A 234 16.23 -15.97 -26.60
C THR A 234 17.22 -17.07 -26.99
N ALA A 235 18.52 -16.74 -27.08
CA ALA A 235 19.57 -17.71 -27.40
C ALA A 235 19.71 -18.79 -26.31
N GLY A 236 19.45 -18.45 -25.06
CA GLY A 236 19.42 -19.37 -23.92
C GLY A 236 18.17 -20.26 -23.83
N GLY A 237 17.22 -20.13 -24.77
CA GLY A 237 16.00 -20.94 -24.79
C GLY A 237 14.89 -20.48 -23.85
N ALA A 238 14.99 -19.28 -23.27
CA ALA A 238 14.00 -18.69 -22.37
C ALA A 238 13.51 -17.32 -22.90
N PRO A 239 12.93 -17.24 -24.12
CA PRO A 239 12.53 -15.96 -24.71
C PRO A 239 11.39 -15.32 -23.88
N PRO A 240 11.57 -14.08 -23.38
CA PRO A 240 10.52 -13.38 -22.66
C PRO A 240 9.41 -12.94 -23.62
N ARG A 241 8.17 -12.87 -23.11
CA ARG A 241 7.03 -12.32 -23.84
C ARG A 241 6.68 -10.90 -23.40
N PHE A 242 7.30 -10.40 -22.34
CA PHE A 242 7.30 -8.99 -22.03
C PHE A 242 8.61 -8.53 -21.38
N VAL A 243 8.86 -7.23 -21.43
CA VAL A 243 9.97 -6.60 -20.72
C VAL A 243 9.49 -5.38 -19.95
N ILE A 244 10.06 -5.17 -18.76
CA ILE A 244 9.95 -3.91 -18.01
C ILE A 244 11.31 -3.22 -18.15
N ILE A 245 11.33 -2.09 -18.88
CA ILE A 245 12.46 -1.16 -18.86
C ILE A 245 12.38 -0.40 -17.54
N ASP A 246 13.16 -0.86 -16.58
CA ASP A 246 13.18 -0.34 -15.21
C ASP A 246 13.94 1.00 -15.12
N ASP A 247 14.12 1.51 -13.90
CA ASP A 247 14.71 2.83 -13.62
C ASP A 247 16.02 3.08 -14.41
N GLY A 248 16.22 4.34 -14.83
CA GLY A 248 17.38 4.79 -15.59
C GLY A 248 17.04 5.31 -16.99
N TRP A 249 15.82 5.14 -17.50
CA TRP A 249 15.45 5.62 -18.84
C TRP A 249 14.94 7.08 -18.87
N GLN A 250 14.49 7.62 -17.73
CA GLN A 250 13.89 8.96 -17.63
C GLN A 250 14.93 10.09 -17.67
N SER A 251 14.53 11.27 -18.14
CA SER A 251 15.34 12.50 -18.06
C SER A 251 15.31 13.08 -16.64
N VAL A 252 16.45 13.06 -15.96
CA VAL A 252 16.55 13.46 -14.55
C VAL A 252 17.74 14.39 -14.30
N GLY A 253 17.66 15.18 -13.23
CA GLY A 253 18.74 16.07 -12.80
C GLY A 253 18.72 16.32 -11.30
N SER A 254 19.86 16.72 -10.75
CA SER A 254 19.99 17.16 -9.37
C SER A 254 19.58 18.62 -9.20
N ASP A 255 19.42 19.05 -7.94
CA ASP A 255 19.19 20.45 -7.56
C ASP A 255 20.50 21.23 -7.35
N GLN A 256 21.63 20.52 -7.31
CA GLN A 256 22.95 21.11 -7.04
C GLN A 256 23.51 21.75 -8.31
N SER A 257 24.07 22.95 -8.18
CA SER A 257 24.96 23.51 -9.21
C SER A 257 26.27 22.72 -9.23
N ALA A 258 26.99 22.77 -10.36
CA ALA A 258 28.26 22.06 -10.55
C ALA A 258 29.40 22.46 -9.57
N GLU A 259 29.13 23.39 -8.64
CA GLU A 259 30.13 24.04 -7.79
C GLU A 259 30.16 23.53 -6.33
N GLU A 260 29.30 22.59 -5.93
CA GLU A 260 29.26 22.07 -4.53
C GLU A 260 29.35 20.52 -4.43
N PRO A 261 30.53 19.91 -4.67
CA PRO A 261 30.70 18.45 -4.73
C PRO A 261 30.76 17.72 -3.36
N GLU A 262 30.69 18.41 -2.23
CA GLU A 262 30.87 17.80 -0.89
C GLU A 262 29.57 17.26 -0.23
N LYS A 263 28.43 17.32 -0.93
CA LYS A 263 27.14 16.86 -0.40
C LYS A 263 26.88 15.37 -0.65
N PRO A 264 26.06 14.70 0.20
CA PRO A 264 25.61 13.33 -0.05
C PRO A 264 25.03 13.18 -1.45
N SER A 265 25.11 11.97 -2.02
CA SER A 265 24.66 11.63 -3.38
C SER A 265 23.37 12.37 -3.73
N PRO A 266 23.36 13.18 -4.79
CA PRO A 266 22.24 14.07 -5.06
C PRO A 266 20.99 13.25 -5.39
N LEU A 267 19.87 13.59 -4.75
CA LEU A 267 18.58 13.04 -5.13
C LEU A 267 18.20 13.59 -6.50
N LEU A 268 18.04 12.69 -7.47
CA LEU A 268 17.67 13.06 -8.83
C LEU A 268 16.14 13.26 -8.92
N ARG A 269 15.74 14.24 -9.74
CA ARG A 269 14.34 14.62 -9.97
C ARG A 269 14.02 14.59 -11.45
N LEU A 270 12.78 14.28 -11.80
CA LEU A 270 12.32 14.29 -13.18
C LEU A 270 12.39 15.72 -13.75
N THR A 271 13.05 15.86 -14.89
CA THR A 271 13.21 17.14 -15.61
C THR A 271 12.53 17.14 -16.98
N GLY A 272 11.80 16.08 -17.33
CA GLY A 272 11.04 16.02 -18.57
C GLY A 272 10.25 14.72 -18.69
N ILE A 273 9.22 14.73 -19.54
CA ILE A 273 8.38 13.55 -19.83
C ILE A 273 9.10 12.55 -20.73
N LYS A 274 9.98 13.02 -21.61
CA LYS A 274 10.69 12.17 -22.57
C LYS A 274 11.88 11.47 -21.92
N GLU A 275 12.21 10.32 -22.49
CA GLU A 275 13.41 9.56 -22.17
C GLU A 275 14.68 10.38 -22.28
N ASN A 276 15.73 9.95 -21.58
CA ASN A 276 17.04 10.57 -21.64
C ASN A 276 17.83 10.14 -22.90
N GLY A 277 19.03 10.69 -23.05
CA GLY A 277 19.90 10.45 -24.21
C GLY A 277 20.29 8.99 -24.46
N LYS A 278 20.13 8.07 -23.48
CA LYS A 278 20.41 6.63 -23.67
C LYS A 278 19.34 5.91 -24.51
N PHE A 279 18.22 6.60 -24.74
CA PHE A 279 17.10 6.11 -25.54
C PHE A 279 16.75 7.05 -26.69
N GLN A 280 17.61 8.02 -27.01
CA GLN A 280 17.44 8.91 -28.16
C GLN A 280 18.54 8.62 -29.19
N SER A 281 18.19 8.60 -30.47
CA SER A 281 19.18 8.63 -31.56
C SER A 281 19.66 10.06 -31.77
N LYS A 282 20.95 10.24 -32.10
CA LYS A 282 21.49 11.54 -32.51
C LYS A 282 21.01 11.95 -33.91
N GLU A 283 20.78 10.97 -34.79
CA GLU A 283 20.30 11.21 -36.16
C GLU A 283 18.77 11.39 -36.22
N ASP A 284 18.02 10.66 -35.39
CA ASP A 284 16.56 10.81 -35.25
C ASP A 284 16.13 10.81 -33.78
N PRO A 285 16.23 11.97 -33.09
CA PRO A 285 15.75 12.11 -31.72
C PRO A 285 14.24 11.85 -31.57
N ALA A 286 13.46 11.91 -32.67
CA ALA A 286 12.02 11.64 -32.63
C ALA A 286 11.71 10.14 -32.60
N ALA A 287 12.66 9.28 -32.98
CA ALA A 287 12.55 7.84 -32.85
C ALA A 287 12.52 7.41 -31.37
N GLY A 288 13.39 7.99 -30.53
CA GLY A 288 13.31 7.87 -29.08
C GLY A 288 13.18 6.43 -28.56
N ILE A 289 12.48 6.26 -27.43
CA ILE A 289 12.21 4.94 -26.81
C ILE A 289 11.42 3.99 -27.74
N LYS A 290 10.70 4.52 -28.73
CA LYS A 290 9.93 3.70 -29.69
C LYS A 290 10.82 2.75 -30.49
N THR A 291 12.08 3.10 -30.73
CA THR A 291 13.04 2.25 -31.46
C THR A 291 13.21 0.88 -30.79
N ILE A 292 13.49 0.87 -29.48
CA ILE A 292 13.67 -0.39 -28.75
C ILE A 292 12.34 -1.12 -28.55
N VAL A 293 11.21 -0.41 -28.44
CA VAL A 293 9.88 -1.02 -28.38
C VAL A 293 9.57 -1.80 -29.66
N GLN A 294 9.77 -1.18 -30.83
CA GLN A 294 9.56 -1.84 -32.12
C GLN A 294 10.50 -3.01 -32.30
N THR A 295 11.78 -2.83 -31.98
CA THR A 295 12.77 -3.92 -32.02
C THR A 295 12.35 -5.10 -31.15
N ALA A 296 11.92 -4.84 -29.91
CA ALA A 296 11.48 -5.87 -28.99
C ALA A 296 10.26 -6.64 -29.51
N LYS A 297 9.27 -5.93 -30.06
CA LYS A 297 8.04 -6.55 -30.60
C LYS A 297 8.28 -7.29 -31.91
N ASP A 298 8.92 -6.66 -32.88
CA ASP A 298 9.05 -7.17 -34.24
C ASP A 298 10.13 -8.26 -34.35
N LYS A 299 11.28 -8.07 -33.70
CA LYS A 299 12.43 -8.98 -33.80
C LYS A 299 12.41 -10.10 -32.77
N TYR A 300 11.96 -9.80 -31.55
CA TYR A 300 11.97 -10.76 -30.43
C TYR A 300 10.57 -11.28 -30.07
N GLY A 301 9.52 -10.81 -30.73
CA GLY A 301 8.16 -11.32 -30.55
C GLY A 301 7.57 -11.05 -29.17
N LEU A 302 7.97 -9.94 -28.53
CA LEU A 302 7.37 -9.50 -27.28
C LEU A 302 5.92 -9.06 -27.52
N LYS A 303 5.03 -9.41 -26.58
CA LYS A 303 3.64 -8.97 -26.56
C LYS A 303 3.48 -7.65 -25.83
N TYR A 304 4.26 -7.43 -24.78
CA TYR A 304 4.16 -6.23 -23.95
C TYR A 304 5.54 -5.61 -23.67
N VAL A 305 5.60 -4.29 -23.70
CA VAL A 305 6.75 -3.51 -23.21
C VAL A 305 6.23 -2.51 -22.19
N TYR A 306 6.71 -2.61 -20.95
CA TYR A 306 6.37 -1.71 -19.86
C TYR A 306 7.59 -0.84 -19.51
N VAL A 307 7.34 0.32 -18.91
CA VAL A 307 8.39 1.18 -18.34
C VAL A 307 8.14 1.48 -16.88
N TRP A 308 9.20 1.72 -16.13
CA TRP A 308 9.14 2.12 -14.73
C TRP A 308 8.96 3.63 -14.57
N HIS A 309 8.21 4.08 -13.57
CA HIS A 309 8.35 5.42 -13.01
C HIS A 309 7.93 5.42 -11.53
N ALA A 310 8.41 6.37 -10.72
CA ALA A 310 7.90 6.55 -9.37
C ALA A 310 6.52 7.21 -9.38
N ILE A 311 5.73 7.02 -8.32
CA ILE A 311 4.42 7.67 -8.16
C ILE A 311 4.52 9.21 -8.23
N THR A 312 5.62 9.79 -7.74
CA THR A 312 5.88 11.23 -7.78
C THR A 312 6.59 11.69 -9.06
N GLY A 313 6.80 10.79 -10.04
CA GLY A 313 7.44 11.04 -11.33
C GLY A 313 8.83 10.41 -11.44
N TYR A 314 9.68 10.60 -10.43
CA TYR A 314 10.97 9.93 -10.23
C TYR A 314 11.26 9.85 -8.72
N TRP A 315 12.38 9.26 -8.27
CA TRP A 315 12.71 9.13 -6.84
C TRP A 315 12.59 10.45 -6.06
N GLY A 316 13.14 11.56 -6.58
CA GLY A 316 12.99 12.89 -5.98
C GLY A 316 11.75 13.68 -6.41
N GLY A 317 10.83 13.05 -7.15
CA GLY A 317 9.66 13.70 -7.72
C GLY A 317 9.95 14.53 -8.98
N VAL A 318 9.02 15.42 -9.34
CA VAL A 318 9.13 16.34 -10.48
C VAL A 318 9.87 17.61 -10.06
N ARG A 319 10.98 17.96 -10.70
CA ARG A 319 11.77 19.12 -10.31
C ARG A 319 10.96 20.43 -10.50
N PRO A 320 10.80 21.26 -9.46
CA PRO A 320 10.17 22.57 -9.60
C PRO A 320 10.96 23.50 -10.54
N GLY A 321 10.25 24.39 -11.24
CA GLY A 321 10.86 25.45 -12.06
C GLY A 321 11.57 24.98 -13.33
N VAL A 322 11.31 23.75 -13.79
CA VAL A 322 11.80 23.28 -15.09
C VAL A 322 10.92 23.84 -16.21
N GLU A 323 11.58 24.40 -17.23
CA GLU A 323 10.91 24.90 -18.44
C GLU A 323 10.09 23.80 -19.12
N GLY A 324 8.83 24.09 -19.42
CA GLY A 324 7.89 23.15 -20.04
C GLY A 324 7.21 22.17 -19.06
N MET A 325 7.43 22.34 -17.74
CA MET A 325 6.78 21.55 -16.68
C MET A 325 6.02 22.42 -15.67
N GLU A 326 5.90 23.73 -15.92
CA GLU A 326 5.30 24.72 -15.01
C GLU A 326 3.84 24.39 -14.69
N ASP A 327 3.10 23.91 -15.68
CA ASP A 327 1.69 23.56 -15.57
C ASP A 327 1.39 22.44 -14.55
N TYR A 328 2.40 21.67 -14.17
CA TYR A 328 2.27 20.64 -13.13
C TYR A 328 2.29 21.24 -11.72
N ASN A 329 2.70 22.51 -11.56
CA ASN A 329 2.76 23.20 -10.29
C ASN A 329 3.53 22.39 -9.22
N SER A 330 4.64 21.76 -9.60
CA SER A 330 5.44 20.97 -8.66
C SER A 330 6.07 21.87 -7.60
N LYS A 331 6.02 21.44 -6.34
CA LYS A 331 6.61 22.15 -5.20
C LYS A 331 7.40 21.19 -4.33
N MET A 332 8.46 21.70 -3.71
CA MET A 332 9.22 20.92 -2.74
C MET A 332 8.37 20.62 -1.51
N GLN A 333 8.29 19.34 -1.15
CA GLN A 333 7.62 18.82 0.03
C GLN A 333 8.56 17.87 0.75
N TYR A 334 8.59 17.93 2.08
CA TYR A 334 9.49 17.13 2.90
C TYR A 334 8.71 16.00 3.60
N PRO A 335 9.17 14.74 3.48
CA PRO A 335 8.58 13.61 4.19
C PRO A 335 8.44 13.82 5.70
N LYS A 336 7.22 13.64 6.22
CA LYS A 336 6.95 13.46 7.65
C LYS A 336 6.61 12.00 7.92
N VAL A 337 7.61 11.23 8.33
CA VAL A 337 7.48 9.78 8.58
C VAL A 337 6.73 9.53 9.89
N SER A 338 5.79 8.59 9.89
CA SER A 338 5.02 8.24 11.09
C SER A 338 5.92 7.62 12.17
N PRO A 339 5.61 7.82 13.47
CA PRO A 339 6.32 7.14 14.56
C PRO A 339 6.35 5.61 14.40
N GLY A 340 5.25 5.00 13.97
CA GLY A 340 5.19 3.54 13.79
C GLY A 340 6.17 3.02 12.73
N VAL A 341 6.31 3.73 11.60
CA VAL A 341 7.32 3.37 10.57
C VAL A 341 8.72 3.61 11.09
N VAL A 342 8.96 4.70 11.82
CA VAL A 342 10.27 5.02 12.40
C VAL A 342 10.76 3.93 13.38
N GLU A 343 9.88 3.32 14.15
CA GLU A 343 10.26 2.21 15.05
C GLU A 343 10.80 1.01 14.27
N ASN A 344 10.21 0.71 13.10
CA ASN A 344 10.64 -0.41 12.27
C ASN A 344 11.79 -0.06 11.30
N GLU A 345 11.88 1.20 10.86
CA GLU A 345 12.90 1.69 9.92
C GLU A 345 13.47 3.06 10.35
N PRO A 346 14.30 3.11 11.42
CA PRO A 346 14.82 4.37 11.97
C PRO A 346 15.62 5.21 10.96
N GLY A 347 16.27 4.55 9.99
CA GLY A 347 17.06 5.18 8.94
C GLY A 347 16.27 6.15 8.06
N MET A 348 14.94 6.01 7.98
CA MET A 348 14.08 6.92 7.21
C MET A 348 14.15 8.38 7.70
N LYS A 349 14.56 8.62 8.95
CA LYS A 349 14.74 9.99 9.48
C LYS A 349 15.88 10.75 8.78
N THR A 350 16.91 10.02 8.35
CA THR A 350 18.11 10.58 7.72
C THR A 350 18.25 10.15 6.26
N ASP A 351 17.22 9.50 5.71
CA ASP A 351 17.19 9.07 4.32
C ASP A 351 17.24 10.27 3.37
N VAL A 352 17.85 10.08 2.21
CA VAL A 352 18.04 11.13 1.21
C VAL A 352 16.71 11.76 0.77
N LEU A 353 15.63 10.99 0.69
CA LEU A 353 14.28 11.47 0.37
C LEU A 353 13.77 12.44 1.44
N THR A 354 14.01 12.11 2.71
CA THR A 354 13.61 12.94 3.86
C THR A 354 14.44 14.21 3.93
N MET A 355 15.77 14.09 3.76
CA MET A 355 16.70 15.21 3.91
C MET A 355 16.67 16.19 2.74
N GLN A 356 16.49 15.71 1.50
CA GLN A 356 16.50 16.55 0.30
C GLN A 356 15.10 16.92 -0.19
N GLY A 357 14.05 16.24 0.30
CA GLY A 357 12.65 16.48 -0.08
C GLY A 357 12.32 16.05 -1.51
N LEU A 358 11.03 16.00 -1.82
CA LEU A 358 10.52 15.61 -3.13
C LEU A 358 9.78 16.75 -3.80
N GLY A 359 9.94 16.87 -5.12
CA GLY A 359 9.10 17.71 -5.95
C GLY A 359 7.73 17.06 -6.15
N LEU A 360 6.75 17.48 -5.36
CA LEU A 360 5.39 16.97 -5.39
C LEU A 360 4.56 17.78 -6.40
N VAL A 361 4.08 17.10 -7.46
CA VAL A 361 3.10 17.66 -8.39
C VAL A 361 1.84 18.03 -7.61
N HIS A 362 1.32 19.23 -7.82
CA HIS A 362 0.13 19.64 -7.09
C HIS A 362 -1.03 18.67 -7.35
N PRO A 363 -1.80 18.23 -6.35
CA PRO A 363 -2.79 17.17 -6.55
C PRO A 363 -3.86 17.48 -7.61
N LYS A 364 -4.19 18.76 -7.82
CA LYS A 364 -5.09 19.19 -8.93
C LYS A 364 -4.49 19.06 -10.33
N SER A 365 -3.16 19.01 -10.45
CA SER A 365 -2.42 18.89 -11.72
C SER A 365 -1.92 17.48 -11.98
N VAL A 366 -1.97 16.55 -11.01
CA VAL A 366 -1.35 15.23 -11.12
C VAL A 366 -1.95 14.35 -12.24
N TYR A 367 -3.27 14.45 -12.49
CA TYR A 367 -3.87 13.78 -13.65
C TYR A 367 -3.34 14.31 -14.97
N LYS A 368 -3.13 15.64 -15.09
CA LYS A 368 -2.52 16.22 -16.30
C LYS A 368 -1.13 15.63 -16.50
N PHE A 369 -0.29 15.66 -15.46
CA PHE A 369 1.05 15.07 -15.51
C PHE A 369 1.04 13.60 -15.98
N TYR A 370 0.29 12.71 -15.30
CA TYR A 370 0.23 11.31 -15.70
C TYR A 370 -0.35 11.11 -17.09
N ASN A 371 -1.40 11.85 -17.46
CA ASN A 371 -2.04 11.68 -18.76
C ASN A 371 -1.14 12.17 -19.91
N GLU A 372 -0.29 13.16 -19.68
CA GLU A 372 0.70 13.59 -20.68
C GLU A 372 1.85 12.59 -20.81
N LEU A 373 2.37 12.10 -19.67
CA LEU A 373 3.39 11.04 -19.65
C LEU A 373 2.90 9.75 -20.32
N HIS A 374 1.76 9.20 -19.88
CA HIS A 374 1.26 7.93 -20.38
C HIS A 374 0.79 8.01 -21.83
N ARG A 375 0.25 9.15 -22.28
CA ARG A 375 -0.09 9.35 -23.70
C ARG A 375 1.15 9.34 -24.58
N TYR A 376 2.25 9.97 -24.13
CA TYR A 376 3.52 9.92 -24.85
C TYR A 376 4.04 8.48 -24.94
N LEU A 377 4.06 7.76 -23.82
CA LEU A 377 4.49 6.37 -23.75
C LEU A 377 3.65 5.45 -24.64
N ALA A 378 2.32 5.54 -24.55
CA ALA A 378 1.40 4.76 -25.39
C ALA A 378 1.61 5.05 -26.89
N ALA A 379 1.85 6.30 -27.27
CA ALA A 379 2.17 6.66 -28.66
C ALA A 379 3.53 6.10 -29.14
N ALA A 380 4.47 5.87 -28.22
CA ALA A 380 5.72 5.16 -28.48
C ALA A 380 5.57 3.63 -28.49
N GLY A 381 4.36 3.10 -28.26
CA GLY A 381 4.06 1.66 -28.29
C GLY A 381 4.29 0.94 -26.96
N ILE A 382 4.48 1.66 -25.86
CA ILE A 382 4.49 1.09 -24.50
C ILE A 382 3.09 0.64 -24.13
N ASP A 383 2.98 -0.54 -23.54
CA ASP A 383 1.70 -1.20 -23.25
C ASP A 383 1.25 -1.03 -21.78
N GLY A 384 2.14 -0.53 -20.92
CA GLY A 384 1.84 -0.30 -19.52
C GLY A 384 3.03 0.23 -18.73
N VAL A 385 2.84 0.37 -17.41
CA VAL A 385 3.85 0.93 -16.51
C VAL A 385 4.02 0.09 -15.24
N LYS A 386 5.23 0.11 -14.68
CA LYS A 386 5.50 -0.29 -13.30
C LYS A 386 5.63 1.00 -12.48
N VAL A 387 4.75 1.19 -11.50
CA VAL A 387 4.72 2.42 -10.69
C VAL A 387 5.23 2.12 -9.28
N ASP A 388 6.41 2.65 -8.97
CA ASP A 388 7.12 2.42 -7.71
C ASP A 388 6.94 3.57 -6.71
N VAL A 389 7.55 3.40 -5.54
CA VAL A 389 7.67 4.41 -4.47
C VAL A 389 6.30 4.88 -3.96
N GLN A 390 5.25 4.07 -4.12
CA GLN A 390 3.87 4.51 -3.87
C GLN A 390 3.61 4.90 -2.41
N CYS A 391 4.20 4.17 -1.45
CA CYS A 391 4.03 4.49 -0.04
C CYS A 391 4.55 5.89 0.33
N ILE A 392 5.40 6.56 -0.46
CA ILE A 392 5.98 7.86 -0.07
C ILE A 392 4.91 8.93 0.15
N LEU A 393 3.78 8.84 -0.58
CA LEU A 393 2.65 9.76 -0.45
C LEU A 393 2.13 9.84 0.99
N GLU A 394 2.31 8.78 1.78
CA GLU A 394 1.87 8.75 3.16
C GLU A 394 2.60 9.74 4.08
N THR A 395 3.76 10.22 3.62
CA THR A 395 4.65 11.14 4.33
C THR A 395 4.52 12.58 3.83
N LEU A 396 3.83 12.79 2.71
CA LEU A 396 3.74 14.07 2.01
C LEU A 396 2.36 14.74 2.17
N GLY A 397 1.49 14.20 3.04
CA GLY A 397 0.10 14.62 3.19
C GLY A 397 -0.13 15.98 3.85
N ALA A 398 0.89 16.57 4.49
CA ALA A 398 0.78 17.86 5.16
C ALA A 398 0.38 18.97 4.19
N GLY A 399 -0.66 19.74 4.53
CA GLY A 399 -1.22 20.78 3.65
C GLY A 399 -2.06 20.24 2.47
N HIS A 400 -2.29 18.93 2.40
CA HIS A 400 -3.06 18.26 1.35
C HIS A 400 -4.23 17.42 1.89
N GLY A 401 -4.64 17.65 3.14
CA GLY A 401 -5.77 16.95 3.78
C GLY A 401 -5.38 15.60 4.40
N GLY A 402 -4.08 15.37 4.59
CA GLY A 402 -3.53 14.15 5.17
C GLY A 402 -3.14 13.09 4.15
N ARG A 403 -2.49 12.04 4.68
CA ARG A 403 -1.94 10.91 3.93
C ARG A 403 -2.97 10.20 3.08
N VAL A 404 -4.17 10.00 3.62
CA VAL A 404 -5.25 9.26 2.97
C VAL A 404 -5.74 10.04 1.77
N GLU A 405 -5.97 11.34 1.95
CA GLU A 405 -6.51 12.20 0.91
C GLU A 405 -5.53 12.38 -0.24
N LEU A 406 -4.25 12.64 0.06
CA LEU A 406 -3.20 12.75 -0.95
C LEU A 406 -3.06 11.44 -1.75
N THR A 407 -2.97 10.30 -1.05
CA THR A 407 -2.89 8.97 -1.68
C THR A 407 -4.09 8.73 -2.59
N ARG A 408 -5.31 9.03 -2.12
CA ARG A 408 -6.54 8.89 -2.89
C ARG A 408 -6.51 9.73 -4.17
N GLN A 409 -6.07 10.98 -4.11
CA GLN A 409 -6.03 11.87 -5.28
C GLN A 409 -5.02 11.40 -6.32
N TYR A 410 -3.82 10.99 -5.88
CA TYR A 410 -2.78 10.45 -6.77
C TYR A 410 -3.22 9.14 -7.42
N HIS A 411 -3.78 8.20 -6.67
CA HIS A 411 -4.27 6.93 -7.22
C HIS A 411 -5.42 7.10 -8.20
N ARG A 412 -6.40 7.98 -7.90
CA ARG A 412 -7.49 8.28 -8.84
C ARG A 412 -6.97 8.87 -10.16
N ALA A 413 -5.99 9.77 -10.07
CA ALA A 413 -5.36 10.34 -11.25
C ALA A 413 -4.55 9.31 -12.04
N LEU A 414 -3.84 8.42 -11.35
CA LEU A 414 -3.10 7.32 -11.96
C LEU A 414 -4.07 6.40 -12.69
N ASP A 415 -5.08 5.86 -12.00
CA ASP A 415 -6.09 4.96 -12.56
C ASP A 415 -6.79 5.57 -13.77
N ALA A 416 -7.19 6.85 -13.69
CA ALA A 416 -7.80 7.56 -14.81
C ALA A 416 -6.85 7.66 -16.02
N SER A 417 -5.56 7.90 -15.78
CA SER A 417 -4.56 7.94 -16.84
C SER A 417 -4.29 6.56 -17.44
N ILE A 418 -4.18 5.51 -16.61
CA ILE A 418 -4.00 4.13 -17.05
C ILE A 418 -5.17 3.69 -17.93
N ALA A 419 -6.40 3.85 -17.44
CA ALA A 419 -7.61 3.46 -18.16
C ALA A 419 -7.75 4.16 -19.52
N LYS A 420 -7.24 5.39 -19.63
CA LYS A 420 -7.29 6.18 -20.86
C LYS A 420 -6.22 5.79 -21.87
N ASN A 421 -5.01 5.45 -21.42
CA ASN A 421 -3.84 5.30 -22.30
C ASN A 421 -3.40 3.84 -22.52
N PHE A 422 -3.76 2.91 -21.63
CA PHE A 422 -3.35 1.50 -21.71
C PHE A 422 -4.59 0.56 -21.71
N PRO A 423 -5.05 0.10 -22.89
CA PRO A 423 -6.29 -0.67 -23.04
C PRO A 423 -6.38 -1.98 -22.23
N ASP A 424 -5.23 -2.56 -21.90
CA ASP A 424 -5.14 -3.78 -21.10
C ASP A 424 -5.00 -3.54 -19.59
N ASN A 425 -5.23 -2.31 -19.13
CA ASN A 425 -5.06 -1.91 -17.74
C ASN A 425 -3.63 -2.21 -17.25
N GLY A 426 -2.65 -1.89 -18.10
CA GLY A 426 -1.24 -2.22 -17.91
C GLY A 426 -0.61 -1.37 -16.81
N CYS A 427 -0.75 -1.79 -15.56
CA CYS A 427 -0.13 -1.15 -14.41
C CYS A 427 0.30 -2.19 -13.37
N ILE A 428 1.57 -2.15 -12.98
CA ILE A 428 2.09 -2.90 -11.83
C ILE A 428 2.28 -1.90 -10.69
N ALA A 429 1.55 -2.11 -9.58
CA ALA A 429 1.74 -1.34 -8.36
C ALA A 429 2.86 -1.96 -7.52
N CYS A 430 3.88 -1.19 -7.19
CA CYS A 430 5.06 -1.66 -6.47
C CYS A 430 5.46 -0.66 -5.39
N MET A 431 6.11 -1.15 -4.33
CA MET A 431 6.40 -0.39 -3.10
C MET A 431 5.14 0.26 -2.50
N SER A 432 4.01 -0.47 -2.54
CA SER A 432 2.65 0.01 -2.25
C SER A 432 1.99 -0.74 -1.10
N HIS A 433 2.78 -1.33 -0.19
CA HIS A 433 2.23 -2.22 0.85
C HIS A 433 1.63 -1.47 2.05
N ASN A 434 1.46 -0.15 2.04
CA ASN A 434 0.77 0.56 3.11
C ASN A 434 -0.76 0.46 2.98
N THR A 435 -1.47 0.51 4.09
CA THR A 435 -2.93 0.44 4.13
C THR A 435 -3.57 1.51 3.23
N ASP A 436 -2.99 2.71 3.21
CA ASP A 436 -3.42 3.81 2.36
C ASP A 436 -3.45 3.37 0.88
N ALA A 437 -2.36 2.86 0.34
CA ALA A 437 -2.34 2.39 -1.05
C ALA A 437 -3.13 1.09 -1.23
N LEU A 438 -3.19 0.16 -0.26
CA LEU A 438 -3.94 -1.08 -0.42
C LEU A 438 -5.43 -0.81 -0.66
N TYR A 439 -6.03 0.13 0.09
CA TYR A 439 -7.44 0.51 -0.08
C TYR A 439 -7.73 1.29 -1.37
N TRP A 440 -6.71 1.80 -2.07
CA TRP A 440 -6.90 2.60 -3.29
C TRP A 440 -6.33 1.95 -4.57
N SER A 441 -5.32 1.07 -4.47
CA SER A 441 -4.66 0.38 -5.58
C SER A 441 -5.09 -1.08 -5.73
N VAL A 442 -5.06 -1.84 -4.63
CA VAL A 442 -5.43 -3.28 -4.61
C VAL A 442 -6.93 -3.45 -4.44
N LEU A 443 -7.61 -2.43 -3.93
CA LEU A 443 -9.04 -2.33 -3.69
C LEU A 443 -9.61 -1.10 -4.44
N LEU A 444 -9.38 -1.03 -5.76
CA LEU A 444 -9.91 0.00 -6.70
C LEU A 444 -11.25 0.65 -6.30
N PRO A 445 -11.35 2.00 -6.35
CA PRO A 445 -12.61 2.73 -6.26
C PRO A 445 -13.69 2.20 -7.20
N LEU A 446 -14.97 2.30 -6.80
CA LEU A 446 -16.13 1.94 -7.63
C LEU A 446 -16.19 2.69 -8.98
N ASP A 447 -15.50 3.83 -9.10
CA ASP A 447 -15.64 4.76 -10.23
C ASP A 447 -14.88 4.35 -11.50
N PHE A 448 -14.06 3.30 -11.45
CA PHE A 448 -13.32 2.81 -12.62
C PHE A 448 -13.77 1.39 -12.98
N ARG A 449 -14.13 1.20 -14.26
CA ARG A 449 -14.93 0.09 -14.81
C ARG A 449 -14.36 -1.30 -14.57
#